data_AF-M5SL18-F1
#
_entry.id   AF-M5SL18-F1
#
_cell.length_a   1.000
_cell.length_b   1.000
_cell.length_c   1.000
_cell.angle_alpha   90.00
_cell.angle_beta   90.00
_cell.angle_gamma   90.00
#
_symmetry.space_group_name_H-M   'P 1'
#
loop_
_entity.id
_entity.type
_entity.pdbx_description
1 polymer ?
#
loop_
_entity_poly.entity_id
_entity_poly.type
_entity_poly.pdbx_seq_one_letter_code
_entity_poly.pdbx_strand_id
1 'polypeptide(L)'
;MMRSRCHKRSGQALVEFGLVALVLYMLIGGAITFGIWIYAAGQIQQAANVGARELSQTPLPFDETFEDALDQKIVRQRVYDDRWLVIDLDELEEEDPDYNFFQDVVPRMPLLNQQLAVLYIRDDVIDKRIPTLDDNDRGYRRLMRYPGALLNRSEGDLDESGIEYPDYVAKDYVVQIPLVVERKEGHNNGGGAERIRWVGVVEEIDTEELPGDDSGLNPDPFSLTNESAVPAGPIDPTEPEPPKGVVALRVHYPAQSTWLSSYQDRGAFVPNGGDPNVANDDAVEPLNPEAMKGSLLDSKPLVFENSLGESVYAGTYGGKYGLGIHGAMTSPELTGDAIGIRPYRRVLVSHAIFRREVFLPSTEDSEETLTP
;
A
#
# COMPACT_ATOMS: atom_id res chain seq x y z
N MET A 1 67.64 0.45 -33.55
CA MET A 1 66.62 1.50 -33.38
C MET A 1 65.33 0.83 -32.92
N MET A 2 64.99 0.89 -31.63
CA MET A 2 63.95 0.04 -31.04
C MET A 2 62.81 0.91 -30.50
N ARG A 3 61.69 0.98 -31.23
CA ARG A 3 60.50 1.76 -30.84
C ARG A 3 59.72 0.98 -29.77
N SER A 4 59.88 1.36 -28.51
CA SER A 4 58.99 0.91 -27.44
C SER A 4 57.57 1.40 -27.73
N ARG A 5 56.62 0.47 -27.91
CA ARG A 5 55.19 0.80 -27.94
C ARG A 5 54.69 0.91 -26.51
N CYS A 6 54.58 2.14 -26.01
CA CYS A 6 53.95 2.40 -24.72
C CYS A 6 52.44 2.06 -24.80
N HIS A 7 52.05 0.88 -24.31
CA HIS A 7 50.64 0.49 -24.24
C HIS A 7 49.88 1.40 -23.26
N LYS A 8 48.81 2.05 -23.73
CA LYS A 8 47.91 2.86 -22.90
C LYS A 8 47.11 1.97 -21.93
N ARG A 9 47.68 1.62 -20.78
CA ARG A 9 47.00 0.86 -19.71
C ARG A 9 45.90 1.65 -18.98
N SER A 10 45.87 2.98 -19.11
CA SER A 10 44.89 3.84 -18.43
C SER A 10 43.43 3.58 -18.84
N GLY A 11 43.17 3.22 -20.10
CA GLY A 11 41.82 2.88 -20.55
C GLY A 11 41.30 1.55 -20.00
N GLN A 12 42.18 0.56 -19.85
CA GLN A 12 41.82 -0.75 -19.30
C GLN A 12 41.40 -0.65 -17.83
N ALA A 13 42.17 0.05 -17.01
CA ALA A 13 41.86 0.24 -15.59
C ALA A 13 40.52 0.96 -15.36
N LEU A 14 40.13 1.89 -16.25
CA LEU A 14 38.85 2.58 -16.16
C LEU A 14 37.66 1.68 -16.55
N VAL A 15 37.84 0.80 -17.54
CA VAL A 15 36.82 -0.20 -17.91
C VAL A 15 36.68 -1.28 -16.83
N GLU A 16 37.79 -1.77 -16.28
CA GLU A 16 37.79 -2.73 -15.16
C GLU A 16 37.14 -2.13 -13.91
N PHE A 17 37.49 -0.89 -13.55
CA PHE A 17 36.86 -0.18 -12.44
C PHE A 17 35.37 0.04 -12.68
N GLY A 18 34.97 0.51 -13.86
CA GLY A 18 33.55 0.73 -14.20
C GLY A 18 32.73 -0.55 -14.13
N LEU A 19 33.26 -1.68 -14.63
CA LEU A 19 32.58 -2.97 -14.56
C LEU A 19 32.50 -3.51 -13.13
N VAL A 20 33.58 -3.42 -12.34
CA VAL A 20 33.57 -3.83 -10.93
C VAL A 20 32.62 -2.96 -10.11
N ALA A 21 32.61 -1.64 -10.32
CA ALA A 21 31.70 -0.72 -9.65
C ALA A 21 30.23 -0.99 -10.01
N LEU A 22 29.92 -1.26 -11.28
CA LEU A 22 28.58 -1.61 -11.73
C LEU A 22 28.08 -2.93 -11.11
N VAL A 23 28.92 -3.97 -11.12
CA VAL A 23 28.58 -5.27 -10.51
C VAL A 23 28.41 -5.12 -8.99
N LEU A 24 29.28 -4.37 -8.32
CA LEU A 24 29.17 -4.13 -6.88
C LEU A 24 27.91 -3.32 -6.53
N TYR A 25 27.58 -2.28 -7.32
CA TYR A 25 26.33 -1.52 -7.21
C TYR A 25 25.10 -2.43 -7.31
N MET A 26 25.05 -3.30 -8.33
CA MET A 26 23.94 -4.24 -8.52
C MET A 26 23.82 -5.25 -7.37
N LEU A 27 24.95 -5.78 -6.88
CA LEU A 27 24.96 -6.72 -5.76
C LEU A 27 24.51 -6.07 -4.44
N ILE A 28 24.98 -4.85 -4.13
CA ILE A 28 24.58 -4.12 -2.92
C ILE A 28 23.12 -3.68 -3.00
N GLY A 29 22.71 -3.04 -4.10
CA GLY A 29 21.32 -2.59 -4.29
C GLY A 29 20.32 -3.74 -4.31
N GLY A 30 20.70 -4.88 -4.90
CA GLY A 30 19.95 -6.12 -4.83
C GLY A 30 19.84 -6.66 -3.40
N ALA A 31 20.96 -6.82 -2.69
CA ALA A 31 20.97 -7.32 -1.31
C ALA A 31 20.15 -6.45 -0.35
N ILE A 32 20.24 -5.12 -0.46
CA ILE A 32 19.43 -4.18 0.33
C ILE A 32 17.94 -4.33 -0.03
N THR A 33 17.59 -4.30 -1.32
CA THR A 33 16.20 -4.43 -1.77
C THR A 33 15.57 -5.74 -1.28
N PHE A 34 16.22 -6.89 -1.52
CA PHE A 34 15.70 -8.18 -1.09
C PHE A 34 15.69 -8.33 0.43
N GLY A 35 16.67 -7.77 1.15
CA GLY A 35 16.69 -7.77 2.62
C GLY A 35 15.48 -7.03 3.22
N ILE A 36 15.17 -5.83 2.72
CA ILE A 36 13.99 -5.05 3.12
C ILE A 36 12.70 -5.82 2.77
N TRP A 37 12.63 -6.45 1.60
CA TRP A 37 11.43 -7.19 1.17
C TRP A 37 11.20 -8.47 1.99
N ILE A 38 12.26 -9.19 2.36
CA ILE A 38 12.16 -10.37 3.24
C ILE A 38 11.74 -9.96 4.67
N TYR A 39 12.30 -8.85 5.18
CA TYR A 39 11.86 -8.28 6.46
C TYR A 39 10.37 -7.92 6.42
N ALA A 40 9.95 -7.14 5.41
CA ALA A 40 8.56 -6.73 5.25
C ALA A 40 7.61 -7.92 5.12
N ALA A 41 7.96 -8.94 4.32
CA ALA A 41 7.20 -10.18 4.19
C ALA A 41 6.99 -10.89 5.54
N GLY A 42 8.03 -10.93 6.39
CA GLY A 42 7.94 -11.48 7.74
C GLY A 42 6.99 -10.68 8.64
N GLN A 43 7.04 -9.35 8.58
CA GLN A 43 6.17 -8.46 9.36
C GLN A 43 4.70 -8.58 8.93
N ILE A 44 4.39 -8.51 7.63
CA ILE A 44 3.00 -8.67 7.17
C ILE A 44 2.43 -10.06 7.45
N GLN A 45 3.28 -11.10 7.51
CA GLN A 45 2.84 -12.44 7.92
C GLN A 45 2.53 -12.54 9.42
N GLN A 46 3.25 -11.80 10.26
CA GLN A 46 2.92 -11.68 11.68
C GLN A 46 1.63 -10.87 11.87
N ALA A 47 1.52 -9.73 11.16
CA ALA A 47 0.30 -8.91 11.13
C ALA A 47 -0.93 -9.74 10.70
N ALA A 48 -0.87 -10.42 9.56
CA ALA A 48 -1.98 -11.24 9.07
C ALA A 48 -2.42 -12.30 10.09
N ASN A 49 -1.47 -13.01 10.72
CA ASN A 49 -1.79 -14.00 11.74
C ASN A 49 -2.43 -13.40 13.00
N VAL A 50 -1.98 -12.23 13.46
CA VAL A 50 -2.57 -11.54 14.62
C VAL A 50 -3.97 -11.03 14.26
N GLY A 51 -4.12 -10.34 13.12
CA GLY A 51 -5.40 -9.79 12.66
C GLY A 51 -6.46 -10.86 12.46
N ALA A 52 -6.15 -11.91 11.70
CA ALA A 52 -7.11 -12.99 11.44
C ALA A 52 -7.54 -13.70 12.73
N ARG A 53 -6.61 -13.89 13.68
CA ARG A 53 -6.90 -14.52 14.97
C ARG A 53 -7.75 -13.64 15.89
N GLU A 54 -7.41 -12.36 16.03
CA GLU A 54 -8.16 -11.46 16.89
C GLU A 54 -9.56 -11.20 16.32
N LEU A 55 -9.68 -11.03 15.00
CA LEU A 55 -10.96 -10.90 14.31
C LEU A 55 -11.79 -12.19 14.44
N SER A 56 -11.18 -13.37 14.33
CA SER A 56 -11.90 -14.63 14.52
C SER A 56 -12.43 -14.84 15.94
N GLN A 57 -11.91 -14.11 16.93
CA GLN A 57 -12.32 -14.14 18.34
C GLN A 57 -13.09 -12.87 18.76
N THR A 58 -13.49 -12.02 17.80
CA THR A 58 -14.31 -10.84 18.07
C THR A 58 -15.79 -11.21 17.98
N PRO A 59 -16.63 -10.84 18.97
CA PRO A 59 -18.06 -11.12 18.93
C PRO A 59 -18.76 -10.21 17.90
N LEU A 60 -19.08 -10.80 16.75
CA LEU A 60 -19.65 -10.14 15.57
C LEU A 60 -20.90 -10.89 15.06
N PRO A 61 -21.95 -10.20 14.57
CA PRO A 61 -23.16 -10.81 14.01
C PRO A 61 -22.89 -11.83 12.90
N PHE A 62 -23.52 -13.00 12.97
CA PHE A 62 -23.15 -14.17 12.15
C PHE A 62 -23.37 -13.99 10.64
N ASP A 63 -24.23 -13.05 10.26
CA ASP A 63 -24.64 -12.69 8.91
C ASP A 63 -23.73 -11.61 8.26
N GLU A 64 -22.98 -10.87 9.07
CA GLU A 64 -22.10 -9.75 8.66
C GLU A 64 -21.00 -10.17 7.66
N THR A 65 -20.69 -9.27 6.71
CA THR A 65 -19.58 -9.38 5.74
C THR A 65 -18.24 -9.00 6.37
N PHE A 66 -17.12 -9.22 5.67
CA PHE A 66 -15.80 -8.83 6.17
C PHE A 66 -15.65 -7.30 6.23
N GLU A 67 -16.15 -6.60 5.20
CA GLU A 67 -16.14 -5.15 5.07
C GLU A 67 -16.95 -4.47 6.17
N ASP A 68 -18.20 -4.91 6.40
CA ASP A 68 -19.04 -4.40 7.48
C ASP A 68 -18.38 -4.64 8.85
N ALA A 69 -17.80 -5.83 9.05
CA ALA A 69 -17.08 -6.17 10.28
C ALA A 69 -15.85 -5.28 10.50
N LEU A 70 -15.15 -4.84 9.44
CA LEU A 70 -14.04 -3.88 9.58
C LEU A 70 -14.51 -2.48 9.98
N ASP A 71 -15.75 -2.10 9.68
CA ASP A 71 -16.32 -0.81 10.09
C ASP A 71 -16.92 -0.85 11.52
N GLN A 72 -17.13 -2.04 12.11
CA GLN A 72 -17.60 -2.20 13.48
C GLN A 72 -16.66 -1.57 14.52
N LYS A 73 -17.26 -0.82 15.47
CA LYS A 73 -16.52 -0.13 16.54
C LYS A 73 -15.56 -1.04 17.32
N ILE A 74 -16.00 -2.25 17.64
CA ILE A 74 -15.19 -3.21 18.41
C ILE A 74 -13.95 -3.69 17.64
N VAL A 75 -14.06 -3.86 16.32
CA VAL A 75 -12.94 -4.23 15.44
C VAL A 75 -12.00 -3.05 15.27
N ARG A 76 -12.55 -1.85 15.05
CA ARG A 76 -11.77 -0.61 14.89
C ARG A 76 -11.00 -0.19 16.13
N GLN A 77 -11.54 -0.42 17.33
CA GLN A 77 -10.84 -0.12 18.57
C GLN A 77 -9.78 -1.17 18.96
N ARG A 78 -9.92 -2.43 18.57
CA ARG A 78 -9.07 -3.54 19.05
C ARG A 78 -8.18 -4.17 17.98
N VAL A 79 -8.72 -4.42 16.79
CA VAL A 79 -8.08 -5.24 15.75
C VAL A 79 -7.42 -4.37 14.69
N TYR A 80 -8.20 -3.59 13.94
CA TYR A 80 -7.70 -2.82 12.80
C TYR A 80 -8.58 -1.62 12.50
N ASP A 81 -7.97 -0.47 12.21
CA ASP A 81 -8.65 0.73 11.71
C ASP A 81 -7.74 1.43 10.67
N ASP A 82 -8.35 1.85 9.55
CA ASP A 82 -7.64 2.46 8.43
C ASP A 82 -7.13 3.88 8.72
N ARG A 83 -7.74 4.62 9.65
CA ARG A 83 -7.33 5.97 10.05
C ARG A 83 -5.98 5.98 10.77
N TRP A 84 -5.66 4.91 11.50
CA TRP A 84 -4.34 4.75 12.14
C TRP A 84 -3.20 4.43 11.14
N LEU A 85 -3.48 4.31 9.84
CA LEU A 85 -2.47 4.16 8.79
C LEU A 85 -1.75 5.48 8.44
N VAL A 86 -2.23 6.63 8.93
CA VAL A 86 -1.61 7.94 8.69
C VAL A 86 -1.55 8.73 10.00
N ILE A 87 -0.33 8.98 10.48
CA ILE A 87 -0.07 9.82 11.63
C ILE A 87 0.55 11.13 11.15
N ASP A 88 0.01 12.26 11.59
CA ASP A 88 0.60 13.57 11.43
C ASP A 88 1.69 13.77 12.50
N LEU A 89 2.92 14.02 12.06
CA LEU A 89 4.06 14.26 12.94
C LEU A 89 4.15 15.71 13.39
N ASP A 90 3.51 16.66 12.69
CA ASP A 90 3.47 18.06 13.12
C ASP A 90 2.55 18.22 14.33
N GLU A 91 1.30 17.74 14.21
CA GLU A 91 0.33 17.70 15.32
C GLU A 91 0.84 16.86 16.52
N LEU A 92 1.58 15.77 16.26
CA LEU A 92 2.19 14.95 17.31
C LEU A 92 3.32 15.68 18.05
N GLU A 93 4.15 16.44 17.34
CA GLU A 93 5.23 17.26 17.93
C GLU A 93 4.66 18.50 18.67
N GLU A 94 3.45 18.97 18.30
CA GLU A 94 2.69 19.97 19.05
C GLU A 94 2.04 19.41 20.34
N GLU A 95 1.50 18.18 20.32
CA GLU A 95 0.95 17.50 21.51
C GLU A 95 2.06 17.08 22.50
N ASP A 96 3.15 16.48 22.00
CA ASP A 96 4.28 15.99 22.79
C ASP A 96 5.63 16.17 22.04
N PRO A 97 6.40 17.24 22.30
CA PRO A 97 7.66 17.51 21.59
C PRO A 97 8.77 16.47 21.79
N ASP A 98 8.71 15.65 22.85
CA ASP A 98 9.74 14.65 23.18
C ASP A 98 9.29 13.20 22.81
N TYR A 99 8.23 13.06 22.01
CA TYR A 99 7.58 11.79 21.69
C TYR A 99 8.53 10.70 21.15
N ASN A 100 8.25 9.45 21.52
CA ASN A 100 8.80 8.27 20.86
C ASN A 100 7.67 7.48 20.18
N PHE A 101 7.61 7.55 18.84
CA PHE A 101 6.56 6.91 18.04
C PHE A 101 6.26 5.45 18.44
N PHE A 102 7.30 4.64 18.73
CA PHE A 102 7.12 3.22 19.07
C PHE A 102 6.78 2.94 20.54
N GLN A 103 6.92 3.92 21.43
CA GLN A 103 6.61 3.77 22.87
C GLN A 103 5.32 4.49 23.25
N ASP A 104 5.03 5.63 22.63
CA ASP A 104 3.93 6.51 23.02
C ASP A 104 2.74 6.43 22.06
N VAL A 105 2.99 6.28 20.75
CA VAL A 105 1.93 6.22 19.72
C VAL A 105 1.52 4.79 19.41
N VAL A 106 2.47 3.93 19.04
CA VAL A 106 2.19 2.55 18.59
C VAL A 106 1.35 1.76 19.61
N PRO A 107 1.64 1.75 20.93
CA PRO A 107 0.81 0.99 21.88
C PRO A 107 -0.64 1.47 22.03
N ARG A 108 -1.00 2.66 21.51
CA ARG A 108 -2.38 3.17 21.45
C ARG A 108 -3.15 2.68 20.21
N MET A 109 -2.46 2.15 19.20
CA MET A 109 -3.06 1.67 17.95
C MET A 109 -3.77 0.31 18.14
N PRO A 110 -4.73 -0.04 17.26
CA PRO A 110 -5.28 -1.41 17.18
C PRO A 110 -4.21 -2.46 16.87
N LEU A 111 -4.41 -3.71 17.28
CA LEU A 111 -3.38 -4.76 17.30
C LEU A 111 -2.73 -5.04 15.93
N LEU A 112 -3.49 -5.00 14.83
CA LEU A 112 -2.94 -5.12 13.48
C LEU A 112 -2.09 -3.90 13.11
N ASN A 113 -2.60 -2.69 13.34
CA ASN A 113 -1.88 -1.44 13.09
C ASN A 113 -0.54 -1.42 13.86
N GLN A 114 -0.49 -1.95 15.09
CA GLN A 114 0.77 -2.12 15.84
C GLN A 114 1.81 -2.97 15.09
N GLN A 115 1.38 -4.08 14.47
CA GLN A 115 2.28 -4.93 13.68
C GLN A 115 2.69 -4.26 12.36
N LEU A 116 1.82 -3.41 11.78
CA LEU A 116 2.10 -2.69 10.53
C LEU A 116 2.98 -1.44 10.74
N ALA A 117 2.99 -0.85 11.94
CA ALA A 117 3.70 0.40 12.25
C ALA A 117 5.21 0.37 11.93
N VAL A 118 5.86 -0.79 12.04
CA VAL A 118 7.29 -0.96 11.69
C VAL A 118 7.58 -0.86 10.18
N LEU A 119 6.53 -0.88 9.34
CA LEU A 119 6.60 -0.73 7.89
C LEU A 119 6.24 0.68 7.42
N TYR A 120 5.88 1.59 8.34
CA TYR A 120 5.49 2.95 7.99
C TYR A 120 6.71 3.72 7.45
N ILE A 121 6.43 4.58 6.47
CA ILE A 121 7.39 5.50 5.87
C ILE A 121 7.12 6.91 6.37
N ARG A 122 8.18 7.69 6.52
CA ARG A 122 8.06 9.15 6.56
C ARG A 122 7.80 9.67 5.15
N ASP A 123 6.85 10.58 5.02
CA ASP A 123 6.44 11.21 3.76
C ASP A 123 6.10 12.68 4.05
N ASP A 124 6.71 13.62 3.31
CA ASP A 124 6.48 15.05 3.51
C ASP A 124 5.51 15.54 2.41
N VAL A 125 4.28 15.91 2.77
CA VAL A 125 3.16 16.14 1.84
C VAL A 125 2.80 17.63 1.79
N ILE A 126 2.62 18.19 0.60
CA ILE A 126 2.12 19.56 0.47
C ILE A 126 0.62 19.58 0.79
N ASP A 127 0.22 20.33 1.82
CA ASP A 127 -1.19 20.61 2.12
C ASP A 127 -1.52 22.08 1.80
N LYS A 128 -2.48 22.27 0.89
CA LYS A 128 -2.95 23.59 0.46
C LYS A 128 -3.87 24.26 1.48
N ARG A 129 -4.32 23.54 2.52
CA ARG A 129 -5.19 24.05 3.59
C ARG A 129 -4.41 24.79 4.66
N ILE A 130 -3.12 24.48 4.83
CA ILE A 130 -2.25 25.14 5.81
C ILE A 130 -1.87 26.53 5.26
N PRO A 131 -2.29 27.63 5.91
CA PRO A 131 -1.97 28.97 5.44
C PRO A 131 -0.49 29.28 5.69
N THR A 132 0.26 29.50 4.63
CA THR A 132 1.69 29.82 4.74
C THR A 132 1.90 31.29 5.08
N LEU A 133 2.89 31.57 5.93
CA LEU A 133 3.20 32.94 6.38
C LEU A 133 3.91 33.78 5.31
N ASP A 134 4.37 33.15 4.23
CA ASP A 134 5.07 33.77 3.11
C ASP A 134 4.73 32.99 1.81
N ASP A 135 4.59 33.68 0.67
CA ASP A 135 4.15 33.09 -0.63
C ASP A 135 5.12 32.02 -1.18
N ASN A 136 6.34 31.93 -0.61
CA ASN A 136 7.37 30.98 -1.00
C ASN A 136 7.46 29.75 -0.09
N ASP A 137 6.85 29.80 1.09
CA ASP A 137 6.72 28.61 1.92
C ASP A 137 5.51 27.82 1.40
N ARG A 138 5.63 26.51 1.29
CA ARG A 138 4.49 25.63 0.97
C ARG A 138 4.16 24.91 2.26
N GLY A 139 2.87 24.86 2.64
CA GLY A 139 2.46 24.11 3.81
C GLY A 139 2.84 22.64 3.62
N TYR A 140 3.88 22.18 4.28
CA TYR A 140 4.27 20.78 4.31
C TYR A 140 3.76 20.17 5.61
N ARG A 141 3.04 19.06 5.48
CA ARG A 141 2.62 18.19 6.58
C ARG A 141 3.53 16.96 6.58
N ARG A 142 4.26 16.74 7.67
CA ARG A 142 5.16 15.61 7.88
C ARG A 142 4.33 14.41 8.33
N LEU A 143 4.22 13.38 7.51
CA LEU A 143 3.42 12.20 7.81
C LEU A 143 4.31 10.99 8.12
N MET A 144 3.88 10.17 9.08
CA MET A 144 4.35 8.80 9.28
C MET A 144 3.20 7.87 8.93
N ARG A 145 3.32 7.15 7.81
CA ARG A 145 2.19 6.44 7.21
C ARG A 145 2.54 5.11 6.59
N TYR A 146 1.56 4.24 6.43
CA TYR A 146 1.74 3.01 5.67
C TYR A 146 2.01 3.32 4.17
N PRO A 147 2.96 2.62 3.51
CA PRO A 147 3.27 2.88 2.12
C PRO A 147 2.12 2.47 1.18
N GLY A 148 1.91 3.29 0.14
CA GLY A 148 0.77 3.19 -0.78
C GLY A 148 0.43 4.57 -1.38
N ALA A 149 -0.65 4.64 -2.15
CA ALA A 149 -1.27 5.91 -2.50
C ALA A 149 -1.83 6.58 -1.23
N LEU A 150 -1.69 7.90 -1.15
CA LEU A 150 -2.34 8.71 -0.13
C LEU A 150 -3.51 9.43 -0.80
N LEU A 151 -4.71 9.21 -0.29
CA LEU A 151 -5.94 9.79 -0.82
C LEU A 151 -6.56 10.71 0.23
N ASN A 152 -7.25 11.76 -0.20
CA ASN A 152 -8.13 12.51 0.70
C ASN A 152 -9.39 11.68 0.94
N ARG A 153 -9.73 11.42 2.21
CA ARG A 153 -11.03 10.86 2.59
C ARG A 153 -12.13 11.85 2.22
N SER A 154 -13.30 11.37 1.83
CA SER A 154 -14.38 12.22 1.31
C SER A 154 -14.94 13.14 2.40
N GLU A 155 -15.13 14.43 2.09
CA GLU A 155 -15.90 15.34 2.97
C GLU A 155 -17.37 14.89 3.03
N GLY A 156 -17.67 14.04 4.02
CA GLY A 156 -18.97 13.39 4.18
C GLY A 156 -18.90 12.12 5.02
N ASP A 157 -17.75 11.43 5.01
CA ASP A 157 -17.49 10.20 5.78
C ASP A 157 -17.20 10.52 7.26
N LEU A 158 -18.15 11.18 7.92
CA LEU A 158 -18.14 11.39 9.36
C LEU A 158 -18.07 10.04 10.07
N ASP A 159 -17.24 9.95 11.10
CA ASP A 159 -17.02 8.69 11.79
C ASP A 159 -18.16 8.36 12.75
N GLU A 160 -19.22 7.74 12.22
CA GLU A 160 -20.42 7.36 12.98
C GLU A 160 -20.15 6.33 14.09
N SER A 161 -18.96 5.69 14.10
CA SER A 161 -18.55 4.78 15.18
C SER A 161 -18.46 5.47 16.54
N GLY A 162 -18.31 6.81 16.57
CA GLY A 162 -18.09 7.57 17.80
C GLY A 162 -16.82 7.13 18.54
N ILE A 163 -15.78 6.76 17.80
CA ILE A 163 -14.42 6.60 18.33
C ILE A 163 -13.76 7.97 18.34
N GLU A 164 -13.20 8.34 19.50
CA GLU A 164 -12.37 9.53 19.64
C GLU A 164 -10.91 9.13 19.33
N TYR A 165 -10.28 9.84 18.40
CA TYR A 165 -8.87 9.66 18.06
C TYR A 165 -8.10 10.93 18.44
N PRO A 166 -6.84 10.79 18.91
CA PRO A 166 -5.93 11.91 19.07
C PRO A 166 -5.85 12.78 17.81
N ASP A 167 -5.49 14.05 17.96
CA ASP A 167 -5.49 15.01 16.85
C ASP A 167 -4.38 14.71 15.83
N TYR A 168 -3.27 14.11 16.26
CA TYR A 168 -2.23 13.57 15.39
C TYR A 168 -2.65 12.37 14.52
N VAL A 169 -3.85 11.80 14.69
CA VAL A 169 -4.36 10.80 13.73
C VAL A 169 -5.01 11.54 12.57
N ALA A 170 -4.40 11.47 11.39
CA ALA A 170 -4.79 12.24 10.22
C ALA A 170 -6.05 11.65 9.53
N LYS A 171 -7.20 11.85 10.19
CA LYS A 171 -8.54 11.34 9.85
C LYS A 171 -8.98 11.66 8.41
N ASP A 172 -8.47 12.76 7.88
CA ASP A 172 -8.73 13.31 6.55
C ASP A 172 -8.00 12.58 5.42
N TYR A 173 -7.08 11.68 5.75
CA TYR A 173 -6.41 10.81 4.79
C TYR A 173 -6.85 9.34 4.88
N VAL A 174 -6.62 8.62 3.78
CA VAL A 174 -6.69 7.15 3.73
C VAL A 174 -5.57 6.62 2.84
N VAL A 175 -5.03 5.44 3.18
CA VAL A 175 -4.02 4.74 2.37
C VAL A 175 -4.69 3.60 1.62
N GLN A 176 -4.51 3.57 0.30
CA GLN A 176 -4.86 2.45 -0.56
C GLN A 176 -3.69 2.06 -1.45
N ILE A 177 -3.70 0.83 -1.94
CA ILE A 177 -2.59 0.27 -2.71
C ILE A 177 -3.03 0.06 -4.17
N PRO A 178 -2.34 0.66 -5.15
CA PRO A 178 -2.59 0.40 -6.56
C PRO A 178 -1.84 -0.88 -7.01
N LEU A 179 -2.54 -2.01 -6.98
CA LEU A 179 -2.05 -3.24 -7.58
C LEU A 179 -2.02 -3.06 -9.11
N VAL A 180 -0.85 -3.17 -9.74
CA VAL A 180 -0.77 -3.03 -11.21
C VAL A 180 -0.88 -4.38 -11.89
N VAL A 181 -2.02 -4.53 -12.57
CA VAL A 181 -2.47 -5.73 -13.27
C VAL A 181 -1.86 -5.79 -14.66
N GLU A 182 -1.85 -4.67 -15.38
CA GLU A 182 -1.38 -4.57 -16.76
C GLU A 182 -0.59 -3.26 -16.98
N ARG A 183 0.32 -3.26 -17.94
CA ARG A 183 0.93 -2.03 -18.47
C ARG A 183 0.61 -1.94 -19.96
N LYS A 184 0.01 -0.83 -20.39
CA LYS A 184 -0.37 -0.62 -21.79
C LYS A 184 0.88 -0.37 -22.63
N GLU A 185 0.83 -0.83 -23.87
CA GLU A 185 1.78 -0.39 -24.90
C GLU A 185 1.59 1.11 -25.18
N GLY A 186 2.69 1.86 -25.28
CA GLY A 186 2.70 3.31 -25.41
C GLY A 186 4.09 3.88 -25.74
N HIS A 187 4.20 4.46 -26.94
CA HIS A 187 5.36 5.10 -27.59
C HIS A 187 6.64 4.25 -27.77
N ASN A 188 7.10 4.10 -29.02
CA ASN A 188 8.28 3.31 -29.43
C ASN A 188 8.30 1.83 -28.98
N ASN A 189 7.13 1.23 -28.75
CA ASN A 189 6.98 -0.07 -28.05
C ASN A 189 7.50 -0.03 -26.59
N GLY A 190 7.31 1.11 -25.93
CA GLY A 190 7.01 1.20 -24.51
C GLY A 190 5.58 0.70 -24.19
N GLY A 191 5.03 0.83 -22.97
CA GLY A 191 5.63 1.40 -21.76
C GLY A 191 4.93 2.63 -21.16
N GLY A 192 3.82 3.11 -21.72
CA GLY A 192 3.32 4.46 -21.51
C GLY A 192 2.22 4.68 -20.47
N ALA A 193 1.58 3.62 -19.96
CA ALA A 193 0.46 3.71 -19.01
C ALA A 193 0.30 2.42 -18.18
N GLU A 194 -0.23 2.53 -16.97
CA GLU A 194 -0.45 1.42 -16.04
C GLU A 194 -1.95 1.26 -15.75
N ARG A 195 -2.47 0.02 -15.87
CA ARG A 195 -3.83 -0.31 -15.45
C ARG A 195 -3.78 -0.90 -14.05
N ILE A 196 -4.58 -0.33 -13.15
CA ILE A 196 -4.45 -0.55 -11.71
C ILE A 196 -5.75 -1.11 -11.14
N ARG A 197 -5.66 -2.03 -10.18
CA ARG A 197 -6.75 -2.40 -9.28
C ARG A 197 -6.47 -1.73 -7.93
N TRP A 198 -7.40 -0.94 -7.43
CA TRP A 198 -7.37 -0.47 -6.05
C TRP A 198 -7.60 -1.63 -5.12
N VAL A 199 -6.75 -1.75 -4.10
CA VAL A 199 -6.89 -2.69 -2.99
C VAL A 199 -6.70 -1.99 -1.65
N GLY A 200 -7.36 -2.52 -0.62
CA GLY A 200 -7.11 -2.17 0.77
C GLY A 200 -5.71 -2.57 1.24
N VAL A 201 -5.26 -2.00 2.36
CA VAL A 201 -4.10 -2.55 3.11
C VAL A 201 -4.47 -3.90 3.73
N VAL A 202 -5.73 -4.05 4.11
CA VAL A 202 -6.37 -5.26 4.60
C VAL A 202 -7.58 -5.53 3.70
N GLU A 203 -7.73 -6.77 3.25
CA GLU A 203 -8.89 -7.28 2.49
C GLU A 203 -9.21 -8.70 2.97
N GLU A 204 -10.38 -9.24 2.62
CA GLU A 204 -10.61 -10.69 2.65
C GLU A 204 -9.77 -11.38 1.54
N ILE A 205 -9.46 -12.65 1.75
CA ILE A 205 -9.14 -13.61 0.68
C ILE A 205 -10.44 -14.00 -0.02
N ASP A 206 -11.00 -13.03 -0.71
CA ASP A 206 -12.04 -13.22 -1.69
C ASP A 206 -11.55 -14.19 -2.79
N THR A 207 -12.49 -15.01 -3.27
CA THR A 207 -12.37 -15.97 -4.38
C THR A 207 -12.98 -15.51 -5.69
N GLU A 208 -13.68 -14.38 -5.68
CA GLU A 208 -14.26 -13.71 -6.84
C GLU A 208 -13.24 -12.75 -7.49
N GLU A 209 -13.62 -12.08 -8.58
CA GLU A 209 -12.67 -11.30 -9.41
C GLU A 209 -12.61 -9.81 -9.02
N LEU A 210 -13.58 -9.33 -8.22
CA LEU A 210 -13.75 -7.93 -7.80
C LEU A 210 -14.10 -7.85 -6.30
N PRO A 211 -13.43 -6.99 -5.51
CA PRO A 211 -13.71 -6.87 -4.08
C PRO A 211 -15.08 -6.23 -3.83
N GLY A 212 -15.89 -6.85 -2.96
CA GLY A 212 -17.27 -6.43 -2.67
C GLY A 212 -18.29 -6.89 -3.72
N ASP A 213 -17.95 -7.90 -4.53
CA ASP A 213 -18.92 -8.65 -5.33
C ASP A 213 -19.31 -9.94 -4.58
N ASP A 214 -20.24 -9.84 -3.62
CA ASP A 214 -20.79 -10.97 -2.87
C ASP A 214 -21.66 -11.93 -3.76
N SER A 215 -21.65 -11.78 -5.09
CA SER A 215 -22.71 -12.24 -5.98
C SER A 215 -22.33 -13.31 -7.01
N GLY A 216 -21.35 -14.16 -6.69
CA GLY A 216 -20.91 -15.26 -7.56
C GLY A 216 -21.24 -16.68 -7.07
N LEU A 217 -20.48 -17.62 -7.66
CA LEU A 217 -20.55 -19.06 -7.35
C LEU A 217 -19.68 -19.45 -6.14
N ASN A 218 -18.83 -18.55 -5.65
CA ASN A 218 -17.84 -18.84 -4.62
C ASN A 218 -17.74 -17.67 -3.64
N PRO A 219 -18.75 -17.54 -2.75
CA PRO A 219 -18.96 -16.36 -1.93
C PRO A 219 -17.92 -16.19 -0.83
N ASP A 220 -17.85 -14.97 -0.30
CA ASP A 220 -16.93 -14.62 0.77
C ASP A 220 -17.01 -15.54 2.00
N PRO A 221 -15.86 -15.99 2.53
CA PRO A 221 -15.82 -16.99 3.58
C PRO A 221 -16.15 -16.47 4.99
N PHE A 222 -16.19 -15.16 5.21
CA PHE A 222 -16.37 -14.56 6.55
C PHE A 222 -17.76 -14.76 7.16
N SER A 223 -18.82 -14.62 6.36
CA SER A 223 -20.20 -14.79 6.81
C SER A 223 -20.51 -16.28 7.09
N LEU A 224 -21.51 -16.54 7.95
CA LEU A 224 -21.97 -17.90 8.26
C LEU A 224 -23.23 -18.28 7.48
N THR A 225 -24.01 -17.30 7.03
CA THR A 225 -25.21 -17.52 6.22
C THR A 225 -24.88 -17.52 4.74
N ASN A 226 -24.10 -16.55 4.27
CA ASN A 226 -23.85 -16.24 2.86
C ASN A 226 -25.17 -16.17 2.07
N GLU A 227 -26.13 -15.35 2.53
CA GLU A 227 -27.46 -15.26 1.88
C GLU A 227 -27.41 -14.65 0.48
N SER A 228 -26.42 -13.80 0.19
CA SER A 228 -26.11 -13.27 -1.16
C SER A 228 -25.70 -14.39 -2.14
N ALA A 229 -25.16 -15.49 -1.64
CA ALA A 229 -24.57 -16.59 -2.40
C ALA A 229 -25.59 -17.60 -2.95
N VAL A 230 -26.74 -17.14 -3.41
CA VAL A 230 -27.67 -18.00 -4.15
C VAL A 230 -27.11 -18.14 -5.57
N PRO A 231 -26.56 -19.30 -5.97
CA PRO A 231 -25.94 -19.41 -7.27
C PRO A 231 -27.00 -19.19 -8.36
N ALA A 232 -26.67 -18.34 -9.34
CA ALA A 232 -27.57 -18.03 -10.46
C ALA A 232 -27.84 -19.24 -11.39
N GLY A 233 -27.19 -20.39 -11.14
CA GLY A 233 -27.38 -21.66 -11.82
C GLY A 233 -27.73 -22.81 -10.85
N PRO A 234 -28.08 -23.99 -11.38
CA PRO A 234 -28.33 -25.17 -10.55
C PRO A 234 -27.06 -25.56 -9.78
N ILE A 235 -27.18 -25.75 -8.46
CA ILE A 235 -26.12 -26.31 -7.61
C ILE A 235 -25.75 -27.70 -8.16
N ASP A 236 -24.51 -27.88 -8.62
CA ASP A 236 -23.99 -29.22 -8.90
C ASP A 236 -23.68 -29.90 -7.56
N PRO A 237 -24.36 -31.01 -7.20
CA PRO A 237 -24.14 -31.69 -5.93
C PRO A 237 -22.77 -32.40 -5.83
N THR A 238 -21.90 -32.25 -6.83
CA THR A 238 -20.50 -32.72 -6.81
C THR A 238 -19.48 -31.62 -6.52
N GLU A 239 -19.88 -30.35 -6.53
CA GLU A 239 -19.03 -29.23 -6.10
C GLU A 239 -18.99 -29.16 -4.56
N PRO A 240 -17.82 -28.90 -3.95
CA PRO A 240 -17.71 -28.75 -2.50
C PRO A 240 -18.43 -27.49 -2.03
N GLU A 241 -19.16 -27.56 -0.91
CA GLU A 241 -19.75 -26.37 -0.29
C GLU A 241 -18.64 -25.32 -0.02
N PRO A 242 -18.87 -24.04 -0.35
CA PRO A 242 -17.89 -22.98 -0.09
C PRO A 242 -17.66 -22.85 1.43
N PRO A 243 -16.43 -22.55 1.86
CA PRO A 243 -16.12 -22.37 3.28
C PRO A 243 -16.91 -21.19 3.87
N LYS A 244 -17.54 -21.40 5.02
CA LYS A 244 -18.30 -20.36 5.75
C LYS A 244 -17.78 -20.19 7.17
N GLY A 245 -17.94 -19.00 7.75
CA GLY A 245 -17.47 -18.68 9.10
C GLY A 245 -15.96 -18.82 9.26
N VAL A 246 -15.20 -18.37 8.26
CA VAL A 246 -13.75 -18.42 8.22
C VAL A 246 -13.24 -17.01 7.98
N VAL A 247 -12.43 -16.49 8.91
CA VAL A 247 -11.70 -15.25 8.71
C VAL A 247 -10.50 -15.55 7.83
N ALA A 248 -10.59 -15.17 6.55
CA ALA A 248 -9.54 -15.35 5.59
C ALA A 248 -8.89 -13.99 5.30
N LEU A 249 -7.99 -13.53 6.17
CA LEU A 249 -7.47 -12.16 6.09
C LEU A 249 -6.24 -12.06 5.18
N ARG A 250 -6.24 -11.04 4.32
CA ARG A 250 -5.18 -10.67 3.38
C ARG A 250 -4.55 -9.33 3.78
N VAL A 251 -3.23 -9.26 3.84
CA VAL A 251 -2.48 -8.01 4.06
C VAL A 251 -1.62 -7.69 2.85
N HIS A 252 -1.76 -6.47 2.33
CA HIS A 252 -1.02 -5.96 1.18
C HIS A 252 0.10 -5.00 1.61
N TYR A 253 1.29 -5.15 1.04
CA TYR A 253 2.41 -4.21 1.19
C TYR A 253 3.03 -3.88 -0.17
N PRO A 254 3.00 -2.62 -0.64
CA PRO A 254 3.58 -2.26 -1.93
C PRO A 254 5.10 -2.13 -1.80
N ALA A 255 5.83 -3.22 -1.93
CA ALA A 255 7.29 -3.20 -1.88
C ALA A 255 7.87 -2.54 -3.14
N GLN A 256 8.55 -1.41 -2.97
CA GLN A 256 9.24 -0.70 -4.04
C GLN A 256 10.77 -0.71 -3.78
N SER A 257 11.56 -0.78 -4.86
CA SER A 257 13.02 -0.70 -4.78
C SER A 257 13.51 0.73 -4.97
N THR A 258 14.42 1.15 -4.10
CA THR A 258 15.16 2.41 -4.21
C THR A 258 16.39 2.34 -5.13
N TRP A 259 16.72 1.14 -5.65
CA TRP A 259 17.97 0.87 -6.40
C TRP A 259 17.75 0.28 -7.80
N LEU A 260 16.60 -0.33 -8.05
CA LEU A 260 16.28 -1.06 -9.28
C LEU A 260 15.14 -0.35 -10.03
N SER A 261 15.33 -0.13 -11.33
CA SER A 261 14.29 0.38 -12.23
C SER A 261 13.34 -0.73 -12.69
N SER A 262 12.10 -0.36 -13.04
CA SER A 262 11.15 -1.24 -13.69
C SER A 262 11.27 -1.12 -15.21
N TYR A 263 11.32 -2.28 -15.89
CA TYR A 263 11.34 -2.42 -17.35
C TYR A 263 10.19 -3.32 -17.78
N GLN A 264 9.78 -3.23 -19.04
CA GLN A 264 8.70 -4.06 -19.59
C GLN A 264 9.12 -5.52 -19.71
N ASP A 265 8.19 -6.44 -19.49
CA ASP A 265 8.44 -7.85 -19.79
C ASP A 265 8.37 -8.06 -21.30
N ARG A 266 9.43 -8.62 -21.89
CA ARG A 266 9.50 -9.01 -23.31
C ARG A 266 9.58 -10.52 -23.50
N GLY A 267 9.34 -11.28 -22.44
CA GLY A 267 9.49 -12.73 -22.39
C GLY A 267 10.88 -13.17 -21.91
N ALA A 268 10.98 -14.45 -21.57
CA ALA A 268 12.18 -15.03 -20.97
C ALA A 268 13.43 -14.81 -21.85
N PHE A 269 14.50 -14.29 -21.22
CA PHE A 269 15.80 -13.99 -21.84
C PHE A 269 15.81 -12.94 -22.95
N VAL A 270 14.71 -12.20 -23.18
CA VAL A 270 14.70 -11.06 -24.11
C VAL A 270 15.19 -9.81 -23.38
N PRO A 271 16.27 -9.15 -23.85
CA PRO A 271 16.75 -7.92 -23.23
C PRO A 271 15.72 -6.80 -23.32
N ASN A 272 15.38 -6.21 -22.17
CA ASN A 272 14.37 -5.16 -22.01
C ASN A 272 14.94 -3.85 -21.43
N GLY A 273 16.27 -3.75 -21.28
CA GLY A 273 16.93 -2.58 -20.67
C GLY A 273 16.81 -1.28 -21.47
N GLY A 274 16.31 -1.34 -22.72
CA GLY A 274 15.96 -0.16 -23.52
C GLY A 274 14.51 0.29 -23.35
N ASP A 275 13.70 -0.43 -22.57
CA ASP A 275 12.24 -0.35 -22.56
C ASP A 275 11.72 -0.16 -21.13
N PRO A 276 12.05 1.00 -20.50
CA PRO A 276 11.64 1.28 -19.13
C PRO A 276 10.13 1.39 -19.01
N ASN A 277 9.60 1.12 -17.82
CA ASN A 277 8.24 1.52 -17.47
C ASN A 277 8.27 3.00 -17.10
N VAL A 278 7.77 3.85 -18.00
CA VAL A 278 7.79 5.30 -17.84
C VAL A 278 6.80 5.71 -16.75
N ALA A 279 7.21 6.66 -15.90
CA ALA A 279 6.34 7.21 -14.87
C ALA A 279 5.43 8.29 -15.46
N ASN A 280 4.17 7.92 -15.70
CA ASN A 280 3.15 8.79 -16.27
C ASN A 280 1.84 8.63 -15.50
N ASP A 281 1.68 9.38 -14.40
CA ASP A 281 0.49 9.31 -13.54
C ASP A 281 -0.79 9.76 -14.28
N ASP A 282 -0.70 10.67 -15.24
CA ASP A 282 -1.87 11.20 -15.96
C ASP A 282 -2.44 10.22 -17.01
N ALA A 283 -1.74 9.10 -17.28
CA ALA A 283 -2.23 8.02 -18.13
C ALA A 283 -2.58 6.73 -17.36
N VAL A 284 -2.55 6.77 -16.03
CA VAL A 284 -2.95 5.64 -15.16
C VAL A 284 -4.46 5.42 -15.25
N GLU A 285 -4.89 4.17 -15.41
CA GLU A 285 -6.30 3.78 -15.56
C GLU A 285 -6.71 2.82 -14.42
N PRO A 286 -7.63 3.21 -13.52
CA PRO A 286 -8.22 2.29 -12.56
C PRO A 286 -9.20 1.33 -13.25
N LEU A 287 -9.14 0.05 -12.88
CA LEU A 287 -10.04 -1.01 -13.32
C LEU A 287 -11.33 -1.05 -12.48
N ASN A 288 -11.20 -0.74 -11.19
CA ASN A 288 -12.27 -0.69 -10.19
C ASN A 288 -12.30 0.69 -9.49
N PRO A 289 -12.62 1.79 -10.21
CA PRO A 289 -12.63 3.14 -9.63
C PRO A 289 -13.58 3.30 -8.43
N GLU A 290 -14.65 2.51 -8.37
CA GLU A 290 -15.62 2.45 -7.27
C GLU A 290 -15.04 1.93 -5.95
N ALA A 291 -13.99 1.11 -5.97
CA ALA A 291 -13.31 0.64 -4.77
C ALA A 291 -12.35 1.69 -4.13
N MET A 292 -12.25 2.89 -4.71
CA MET A 292 -11.40 3.96 -4.22
C MET A 292 -12.06 4.68 -3.02
N LYS A 293 -11.50 4.53 -1.80
CA LYS A 293 -12.06 5.06 -0.54
C LYS A 293 -11.87 6.58 -0.35
N GLY A 294 -11.78 7.36 -1.42
CA GLY A 294 -11.50 8.80 -1.37
C GLY A 294 -11.17 9.40 -2.73
N SER A 295 -10.49 10.55 -2.73
CA SER A 295 -10.04 11.25 -3.95
C SER A 295 -8.51 11.37 -4.03
N LEU A 296 -7.99 11.39 -5.27
CA LEU A 296 -6.55 11.50 -5.53
C LEU A 296 -5.97 12.80 -4.96
N LEU A 297 -4.79 12.68 -4.35
CA LEU A 297 -4.08 13.82 -3.77
C LEU A 297 -3.20 14.51 -4.84
N ASP A 298 -3.77 15.49 -5.55
CA ASP A 298 -3.08 16.29 -6.57
C ASP A 298 -1.85 17.08 -6.05
N SER A 299 -1.72 17.26 -4.74
CA SER A 299 -0.57 17.95 -4.14
C SER A 299 0.67 17.06 -4.00
N LYS A 300 0.60 15.80 -4.43
CA LYS A 300 1.71 14.85 -4.37
C LYS A 300 2.34 14.58 -5.75
N PRO A 301 3.37 15.34 -6.17
CA PRO A 301 3.97 15.17 -7.48
C PRO A 301 4.97 13.99 -7.51
N LEU A 302 5.46 13.66 -8.71
CA LEU A 302 6.57 12.72 -8.92
C LEU A 302 7.94 13.39 -8.68
N VAL A 303 8.03 14.69 -8.97
CA VAL A 303 9.16 15.59 -8.73
C VAL A 303 8.66 16.96 -8.27
N PHE A 304 9.43 17.66 -7.44
CA PHE A 304 9.15 19.03 -7.04
C PHE A 304 10.35 19.93 -7.36
N GLU A 305 10.11 21.21 -7.59
CA GLU A 305 11.16 22.19 -7.81
C GLU A 305 11.69 22.67 -6.45
N ASN A 306 13.01 22.61 -6.25
CA ASN A 306 13.65 23.10 -5.03
C ASN A 306 13.87 24.63 -5.06
N SER A 307 14.39 25.21 -3.97
CA SER A 307 14.69 26.65 -3.87
C SER A 307 15.77 27.17 -4.83
N LEU A 308 16.42 26.29 -5.59
CA LEU A 308 17.42 26.61 -6.61
C LEU A 308 16.85 26.49 -8.05
N GLY A 309 15.57 26.12 -8.21
CA GLY A 309 14.94 25.89 -9.50
C GLY A 309 15.24 24.51 -10.11
N GLU A 310 15.75 23.57 -9.31
CA GLU A 310 16.11 22.23 -9.76
C GLU A 310 14.97 21.24 -9.50
N SER A 311 14.70 20.37 -10.48
CA SER A 311 13.74 19.27 -10.32
C SER A 311 14.31 18.19 -9.40
N VAL A 312 13.73 18.07 -8.20
CA VAL A 312 14.10 17.10 -7.17
C VAL A 312 13.06 16.00 -7.09
N TYR A 313 13.55 14.78 -6.93
CA TYR A 313 12.76 13.57 -6.71
C TYR A 313 11.88 13.65 -5.46
N ALA A 314 10.56 13.44 -5.62
CA ALA A 314 9.59 13.49 -4.52
C ALA A 314 9.51 12.22 -3.64
N GLY A 315 10.35 11.21 -3.90
CA GLY A 315 10.39 9.97 -3.14
C GLY A 315 9.81 8.75 -3.87
N THR A 316 10.14 7.55 -3.39
CA THR A 316 9.84 6.29 -4.09
C THR A 316 8.35 6.03 -4.16
N TYR A 317 7.62 6.41 -3.10
CA TYR A 317 6.17 6.37 -2.99
C TYR A 317 5.50 7.70 -3.40
N GLY A 318 6.16 8.50 -4.25
CA GLY A 318 5.66 9.76 -4.79
C GLY A 318 4.53 9.61 -5.81
N GLY A 319 4.04 10.74 -6.33
CA GLY A 319 2.95 10.77 -7.32
C GLY A 319 1.55 10.57 -6.72
N LYS A 320 0.52 10.90 -7.52
CA LYS A 320 -0.92 10.86 -7.14
C LYS A 320 -1.35 9.47 -6.70
N TYR A 321 -0.76 8.45 -7.34
CA TYR A 321 -1.04 7.04 -7.07
C TYR A 321 -0.01 6.39 -6.13
N GLY A 322 0.99 7.10 -5.60
CA GLY A 322 2.05 6.48 -4.80
C GLY A 322 2.93 5.48 -5.56
N LEU A 323 2.91 5.52 -6.90
CA LEU A 323 3.70 4.67 -7.80
C LEU A 323 5.14 5.16 -7.98
N GLY A 324 5.34 6.46 -7.73
CA GLY A 324 6.59 7.21 -7.76
C GLY A 324 7.51 6.98 -8.96
N ILE A 325 8.78 7.29 -8.74
CA ILE A 325 9.88 7.17 -9.72
C ILE A 325 11.11 6.60 -9.03
N HIS A 326 12.09 6.15 -9.81
CA HIS A 326 13.41 5.78 -9.31
C HIS A 326 14.33 7.01 -9.34
N GLY A 327 14.69 7.53 -8.17
CA GLY A 327 15.41 8.81 -8.03
C GLY A 327 16.77 8.91 -8.74
N ALA A 328 17.41 7.79 -9.10
CA ALA A 328 18.65 7.77 -9.91
C ALA A 328 18.39 7.83 -11.43
N MET A 329 17.13 7.77 -11.87
CA MET A 329 16.72 7.52 -13.26
C MET A 329 15.60 8.48 -13.68
N THR A 330 15.87 9.78 -13.52
CA THR A 330 14.96 10.90 -13.79
C THR A 330 15.36 11.72 -15.03
N SER A 331 16.36 11.28 -15.79
CA SER A 331 16.87 11.99 -16.97
C SER A 331 15.85 11.95 -18.13
N PRO A 332 15.36 13.09 -18.65
CA PRO A 332 14.42 13.13 -19.79
C PRO A 332 14.94 12.42 -21.05
N GLU A 333 16.27 12.35 -21.22
CA GLU A 333 16.95 11.65 -22.31
C GLU A 333 16.74 10.13 -22.28
N LEU A 334 16.39 9.55 -21.12
CA LEU A 334 16.12 8.12 -20.96
C LEU A 334 14.64 7.77 -21.16
N THR A 335 13.76 8.77 -21.12
CA THR A 335 12.31 8.59 -20.94
C THR A 335 11.47 9.24 -22.03
N GLY A 336 12.06 10.09 -22.89
CA GLY A 336 11.34 10.72 -24.01
C GLY A 336 10.27 11.68 -23.53
N ASP A 337 10.69 12.80 -22.96
CA ASP A 337 9.88 13.88 -22.38
C ASP A 337 9.16 13.57 -21.05
N ALA A 338 9.14 12.32 -20.59
CA ALA A 338 8.53 11.95 -19.32
C ALA A 338 9.45 12.11 -18.09
N ILE A 339 8.85 12.31 -16.91
CA ILE A 339 9.50 12.75 -15.66
C ILE A 339 10.53 11.76 -15.09
N GLY A 340 10.39 10.45 -15.37
CA GLY A 340 11.32 9.44 -14.88
C GLY A 340 10.87 8.01 -15.16
N ILE A 341 11.65 7.06 -14.65
CA ILE A 341 11.37 5.61 -14.74
C ILE A 341 10.73 5.13 -13.43
N ARG A 342 9.72 4.26 -13.50
CA ARG A 342 9.10 3.63 -12.31
C ARG A 342 10.12 2.77 -11.53
N PRO A 343 10.07 2.73 -10.19
CA PRO A 343 10.88 1.80 -9.41
C PRO A 343 10.43 0.35 -9.65
N TYR A 344 11.36 -0.61 -9.57
CA TYR A 344 11.02 -2.03 -9.54
C TYR A 344 10.18 -2.31 -8.31
N ARG A 345 9.01 -2.91 -8.51
CA ARG A 345 8.00 -3.05 -7.46
C ARG A 345 7.24 -4.36 -7.55
N ARG A 346 6.81 -4.85 -6.39
CA ARG A 346 5.91 -5.98 -6.19
C ARG A 346 4.96 -5.62 -5.05
N VAL A 347 3.69 -5.98 -5.14
CA VAL A 347 2.86 -6.04 -3.93
C VAL A 347 3.19 -7.36 -3.25
N LEU A 348 3.80 -7.30 -2.08
CA LEU A 348 3.92 -8.45 -1.21
C LEU A 348 2.55 -8.66 -0.57
N VAL A 349 2.11 -9.91 -0.56
CA VAL A 349 0.81 -10.28 0.00
C VAL A 349 1.06 -11.37 1.02
N SER A 350 0.41 -11.27 2.17
CA SER A 350 0.37 -12.33 3.15
C SER A 350 -1.06 -12.65 3.55
N HIS A 351 -1.25 -13.89 3.97
CA HIS A 351 -2.54 -14.52 4.20
C HIS A 351 -2.51 -15.23 5.54
N ALA A 352 -3.64 -15.19 6.25
CA ALA A 352 -3.88 -16.00 7.43
C ALA A 352 -5.35 -16.41 7.46
N ILE A 353 -5.61 -17.66 7.84
CA ILE A 353 -6.93 -18.27 7.79
C ILE A 353 -7.25 -18.86 9.15
N PHE A 354 -8.28 -18.35 9.81
CA PHE A 354 -8.76 -18.80 11.12
C PHE A 354 -10.26 -19.08 11.08
N ARG A 355 -10.73 -20.05 11.86
CA ARG A 355 -12.18 -20.28 12.01
C ARG A 355 -12.77 -19.24 12.94
N ARG A 356 -13.85 -18.59 12.52
CA ARG A 356 -14.60 -17.63 13.31
C ARG A 356 -15.28 -18.33 14.49
N GLU A 357 -15.13 -17.77 15.68
CA GLU A 357 -15.82 -18.21 16.89
C GLU A 357 -17.19 -17.53 16.96
N VAL A 358 -18.26 -18.31 17.16
CA VAL A 358 -19.62 -17.78 17.32
C VAL A 358 -19.94 -17.68 18.80
N PHE A 359 -20.11 -16.45 19.28
CA PHE A 359 -20.47 -16.17 20.66
C PHE A 359 -21.99 -16.14 20.79
N LEU A 360 -22.55 -17.12 21.50
CA LEU A 360 -23.95 -17.09 21.88
C LEU A 360 -24.17 -15.96 22.92
N PRO A 361 -25.27 -15.20 22.84
CA PRO A 361 -25.60 -14.22 23.89
C PRO A 361 -25.75 -14.93 25.24
N SER A 362 -25.13 -14.36 26.27
CA SER A 362 -25.23 -14.88 27.64
C SER A 362 -26.67 -14.81 28.13
N THR A 363 -27.19 -15.94 28.61
CA THR A 363 -28.59 -16.08 29.06
C THR A 363 -28.95 -15.17 30.25
N GLU A 364 -27.97 -14.56 30.91
CA GLU A 364 -28.13 -13.74 32.12
C GLU A 364 -28.84 -12.40 31.85
N ASP A 365 -28.78 -11.85 30.63
CA ASP A 365 -29.48 -10.60 30.27
C ASP A 365 -30.99 -10.79 29.98
N SER A 366 -31.50 -12.02 30.02
CA SER A 366 -32.89 -12.33 29.62
C SER A 366 -33.90 -12.46 30.77
N GLU A 367 -33.48 -12.33 32.04
CA GLU A 367 -34.42 -12.43 33.19
C GLU A 367 -35.08 -11.09 33.61
N GLU A 368 -34.58 -9.92 33.18
CA GLU A 368 -35.10 -8.63 33.70
C GLU A 368 -36.42 -8.13 33.06
N THR A 369 -36.98 -8.85 32.07
CA THR A 369 -38.23 -8.46 31.38
C THR A 369 -39.43 -9.38 31.65
N LEU A 370 -39.40 -10.19 32.70
CA LEU A 370 -40.54 -11.00 33.14
C LEU A 370 -40.86 -10.85 34.64
N THR A 371 -41.54 -9.76 34.99
CA THR A 371 -42.45 -9.73 36.15
C THR A 371 -43.86 -9.25 35.74
N PRO A 372 -44.92 -9.74 36.40
CA PRO A 372 -46.26 -9.90 35.81
C PRO A 372 -47.22 -8.71 35.88
#